data_AF-A0A497R497-F1
#
_entry.id   AF-A0A497R497-F1
#
_cell.length_a   1.000
_cell.length_b   1.000
_cell.length_c   1.000
_cell.angle_alpha   90.00
_cell.angle_beta   90.00
_cell.angle_gamma   90.00
#
_symmetry.space_group_name_H-M   'P 1'
#
loop_
_entity.id
_entity.type
_entity.pdbx_description
1 polymer ?
#
loop_
_entity_poly.entity_id
_entity_poly.type
_entity_poly.pdbx_seq_one_letter_code
_entity_poly.pdbx_strand_id
1 'polypeptide(L)'
;MDNPRVVEIYKQARKDFQEFVGETPEDYKVLLFIDPDLHASLYQVIELGGSPFAVLSQEMIDNLRKSRNRNFLPDECISVFPSKPTMIYLSLPFEFKESPDRDFTLRMMFIHAFAHAYFAEKSASNDSEILSEIYRIDMIIKELIVNNVYGLKETKNATWGLPYFQDMVAVIRLLSSFGVQEFYVPPESSRKVSLFQNFLLEVISILNKRAELVKKKHLTGFLREAFANYIHMKIGEKILEKGEYPFSTVPRFLKPIYGPPINKLSYRMLEEAFEEIKDQPQEIIKQTLQLTNDLDLINKAGGGAQVRRLLKELREASQATNVYWHADTSGYWRKTWNIYEHEWDQLDDYIKFLNKNQCRSVGQWLENSKAFQFYGYVKVNSKPVYVFEIDDESISLEQLLILHNHSLLYRQDFVMPTPGFPDVIMFKKMDRMIVGTLLSVGYLEDNPISPWDIPIYTRAIDISKELFDFITAQKAEQKGDEEDTGRKSEAIYGVSSSKKNIDYSHLKKMSHSKLTAVRLLIEEIVSQKEDGGK
;
A
#
# COMPACT_ATOMS: atom_id res chain seq x y z
N MET A 1 -0.94 31.18 -13.96
CA MET A 1 -0.11 32.34 -13.66
C MET A 1 1.33 31.94 -13.96
N ASP A 2 1.94 32.53 -14.97
CA ASP A 2 3.37 32.36 -15.22
C ASP A 2 4.11 33.23 -14.20
N ASN A 3 4.74 32.62 -13.20
CA ASN A 3 5.71 33.32 -12.36
C ASN A 3 7.04 33.33 -13.11
N PRO A 4 7.50 34.45 -13.70
CA PRO A 4 8.66 34.48 -14.59
C PRO A 4 9.92 33.91 -13.93
N ARG A 5 10.06 34.10 -12.61
CA ARG A 5 11.23 33.65 -11.84
C ARG A 5 11.31 32.13 -11.70
N VAL A 6 10.17 31.46 -11.51
CA VAL A 6 10.13 29.99 -11.42
C VAL A 6 10.55 29.35 -12.75
N VAL A 7 10.11 29.94 -13.87
CA VAL A 7 10.48 29.47 -15.22
C VAL A 7 11.98 29.66 -15.48
N GLU A 8 12.58 30.76 -15.03
CA GLU A 8 14.03 30.98 -15.12
C GLU A 8 14.82 29.93 -14.32
N ILE A 9 14.41 29.67 -13.07
CA ILE A 9 15.05 28.66 -12.21
C ILE A 9 14.95 27.27 -12.83
N TYR A 10 13.79 26.92 -13.37
CA TYR A 10 13.58 25.68 -14.12
C TYR A 10 14.55 25.56 -15.31
N LYS A 11 14.70 26.62 -16.11
CA LYS A 11 15.63 26.63 -17.25
C LYS A 11 17.08 26.47 -16.80
N GLN A 12 17.47 27.10 -15.70
CA GLN A 12 18.81 26.98 -15.14
C GLN A 12 19.08 25.56 -14.63
N ALA A 13 18.16 24.99 -13.84
CA ALA A 13 18.24 23.62 -13.37
C ALA A 13 18.39 22.62 -14.53
N ARG A 14 17.64 22.84 -15.62
CA ARG A 14 17.72 22.00 -16.83
C ARG A 14 19.08 22.11 -17.50
N LYS A 15 19.66 23.32 -17.58
CA LYS A 15 21.00 23.55 -18.11
C LYS A 15 22.07 22.84 -17.26
N ASP A 16 22.03 22.97 -15.94
CA ASP A 16 23.02 22.31 -15.08
C ASP A 16 22.95 20.79 -15.18
N PHE A 17 21.72 20.26 -15.27
CA PHE A 17 21.48 18.84 -15.50
C PHE A 17 22.09 18.40 -16.83
N GLN A 18 21.83 19.14 -17.91
CA GLN A 18 22.39 18.84 -19.23
C GLN A 18 23.92 18.89 -19.24
N GLU A 19 24.52 19.89 -18.61
CA GLU A 19 25.98 20.04 -18.51
C GLU A 19 26.63 18.87 -17.74
N PHE A 20 25.93 18.32 -16.74
CA PHE A 20 26.44 17.22 -15.94
C PHE A 20 26.21 15.85 -16.61
N VAL A 21 24.97 15.58 -17.02
CA VAL A 21 24.51 14.28 -17.53
C VAL A 21 24.79 14.12 -19.03
N GLY A 22 24.85 15.22 -19.78
CA GLY A 22 25.04 15.27 -21.24
C GLY A 22 23.74 15.52 -22.01
N GLU A 23 22.60 15.14 -21.43
CA GLU A 23 21.27 15.36 -22.00
C GLU A 23 20.22 15.61 -20.90
N THR A 24 18.99 15.92 -21.28
CA THR A 24 17.88 16.21 -20.37
C THR A 24 16.73 15.25 -20.59
N PRO A 25 15.94 14.92 -19.56
CA PRO A 25 14.69 14.19 -19.77
C PRO A 25 13.73 15.03 -20.64
N GLU A 26 12.91 14.36 -21.43
CA GLU A 26 11.93 14.98 -22.31
C GLU A 26 10.49 14.54 -22.00
N ASP A 27 10.29 13.34 -21.45
CA ASP A 27 8.96 12.77 -21.21
C ASP A 27 8.49 12.96 -19.75
N TYR A 28 8.18 14.19 -19.35
CA TYR A 28 7.62 14.49 -18.03
C TYR A 28 6.65 15.67 -18.01
N LYS A 29 5.87 15.75 -16.94
CA LYS A 29 4.94 16.85 -16.63
C LYS A 29 5.19 17.34 -15.21
N VAL A 30 5.21 18.65 -15.03
CA VAL A 30 5.36 19.29 -13.71
C VAL A 30 4.04 19.95 -13.31
N LEU A 31 3.56 19.62 -12.13
CA LEU A 31 2.45 20.31 -11.47
C LEU A 31 2.97 21.01 -10.22
N LEU A 32 2.85 22.34 -10.21
CA LEU A 32 3.27 23.18 -9.09
C LEU A 32 2.06 23.48 -8.20
N PHE A 33 2.15 23.12 -6.93
CA PHE A 33 1.12 23.40 -5.94
C PHE A 33 1.40 24.73 -5.25
N ILE A 34 0.38 25.61 -5.27
CA ILE A 34 0.31 26.86 -4.48
C ILE A 34 -0.11 26.55 -3.03
N ASP A 35 -0.71 25.40 -2.78
CA ASP A 35 -1.14 24.96 -1.47
C ASP A 35 -0.40 23.65 -1.13
N PRO A 36 0.54 23.65 -0.16
CA PRO A 36 1.28 22.47 0.26
C PRO A 36 0.37 21.32 0.74
N ASP A 37 -0.81 21.64 1.29
CA ASP A 37 -1.72 20.61 1.82
C ASP A 37 -2.30 19.75 0.70
N LEU A 38 -2.49 20.33 -0.50
CA LEU A 38 -2.92 19.60 -1.68
C LEU A 38 -1.81 18.67 -2.19
N HIS A 39 -0.55 19.11 -2.12
CA HIS A 39 0.59 18.28 -2.47
C HIS A 39 0.74 17.09 -1.51
N ALA A 40 0.70 17.35 -0.20
CA ALA A 40 0.77 16.31 0.82
C ALA A 40 -0.34 15.26 0.65
N SER A 41 -1.57 15.70 0.39
CA SER A 41 -2.69 14.79 0.12
C SER A 41 -2.43 13.88 -1.08
N LEU A 42 -1.88 14.45 -2.16
CA LEU A 42 -1.56 13.69 -3.36
C LEU A 42 -0.44 12.68 -3.12
N TYR A 43 0.61 13.09 -2.42
CA TYR A 43 1.71 12.22 -2.04
C TYR A 43 1.21 11.00 -1.27
N GLN A 44 0.40 11.22 -0.24
CA GLN A 44 -0.15 10.12 0.55
C GLN A 44 -1.06 9.18 -0.28
N VAL A 45 -1.78 9.69 -1.28
CA VAL A 45 -2.55 8.86 -2.21
C VAL A 45 -1.62 7.99 -3.06
N ILE A 46 -0.48 8.53 -3.53
CA ILE A 46 0.52 7.78 -4.27
C ILE A 46 1.14 6.70 -3.37
N GLU A 47 1.49 7.02 -2.13
CA GLU A 47 2.08 6.06 -1.17
C GLU A 47 1.10 4.92 -0.84
N LEU A 48 -0.15 5.24 -0.51
CA LEU A 48 -1.15 4.23 -0.12
C LEU A 48 -1.71 3.45 -1.31
N GLY A 49 -1.90 4.12 -2.45
CA GLY A 49 -2.63 3.59 -3.61
C GLY A 49 -1.74 3.14 -4.76
N GLY A 50 -0.47 3.53 -4.75
CA GLY A 50 0.51 3.30 -5.80
C GLY A 50 0.30 4.15 -7.06
N SER A 51 -0.59 5.16 -7.03
CA SER A 51 -0.92 6.03 -8.16
C SER A 51 -1.71 7.25 -7.69
N PRO A 52 -1.55 8.43 -8.31
CA PRO A 52 -2.30 9.64 -7.97
C PRO A 52 -3.82 9.53 -8.23
N PHE A 53 -4.26 8.57 -9.05
CA PHE A 53 -5.68 8.31 -9.33
C PHE A 53 -6.22 7.07 -8.62
N ALA A 54 -5.42 6.45 -7.75
CA ALA A 54 -5.84 5.28 -7.00
C ALA A 54 -7.10 5.57 -6.20
N VAL A 55 -8.09 4.69 -6.33
CA VAL A 55 -9.30 4.73 -5.51
C VAL A 55 -8.95 4.25 -4.11
N LEU A 56 -9.30 5.03 -3.09
CA LEU A 56 -9.06 4.70 -1.69
C LEU A 56 -10.39 4.44 -0.99
N SER A 57 -10.37 3.66 0.09
CA SER A 57 -11.54 3.50 0.97
C SER A 57 -11.88 4.82 1.65
N GLN A 58 -13.13 4.97 2.08
CA GLN A 58 -13.64 6.10 2.84
C GLN A 58 -12.86 6.30 4.15
N GLU A 59 -12.52 5.21 4.83
CA GLU A 59 -11.68 5.25 6.04
C GLU A 59 -10.28 5.82 5.73
N MET A 60 -9.63 5.35 4.65
CA MET A 60 -8.35 5.90 4.22
C MET A 60 -8.49 7.39 3.89
N ILE A 61 -9.53 7.78 3.17
CA ILE A 61 -9.81 9.19 2.84
C ILE A 61 -10.00 10.03 4.12
N ASP A 62 -10.72 9.52 5.12
CA ASP A 62 -10.94 10.24 6.37
C ASP A 62 -9.68 10.30 7.24
N ASN A 63 -8.85 9.26 7.22
CA ASN A 63 -7.52 9.29 7.85
C ASN A 63 -6.59 10.29 7.16
N LEU A 64 -6.61 10.34 5.83
CA LEU A 64 -5.89 11.36 5.06
C LEU A 64 -6.36 12.76 5.44
N ARG A 65 -7.68 13.01 5.47
CA ARG A 65 -8.26 14.28 5.91
C ARG A 65 -7.85 14.65 7.34
N LYS A 66 -7.85 13.69 8.27
CA LYS A 66 -7.37 13.89 9.65
C LYS A 66 -5.87 14.18 9.70
N SER A 67 -5.08 13.54 8.85
CA SER A 67 -3.63 13.80 8.77
C SER A 67 -3.30 15.17 8.20
N ARG A 68 -4.13 15.73 7.30
CA ARG A 68 -3.99 17.13 6.87
C ARG A 68 -4.09 18.13 8.03
N ASN A 69 -4.85 17.80 9.07
CA ASN A 69 -4.98 18.62 10.28
C ASN A 69 -3.84 18.40 11.29
N ARG A 70 -2.90 17.49 10.98
CA ARG A 70 -1.81 17.06 11.85
C ARG A 70 -0.50 17.32 11.10
N ASN A 71 0.24 18.36 11.50
CA ASN A 71 1.57 18.73 10.97
C ASN A 71 2.64 17.64 11.24
N PHE A 72 2.45 16.39 10.81
CA PHE A 72 3.36 15.28 11.09
C PHE A 72 4.05 14.74 9.85
N LEU A 73 3.62 15.14 8.66
CA LEU A 73 4.40 14.85 7.47
C LEU A 73 5.56 15.85 7.42
N PRO A 74 6.79 15.42 7.11
CA PRO A 74 7.78 16.37 6.62
C PRO A 74 7.14 17.13 5.47
N ASP A 75 7.37 18.44 5.37
CA ASP A 75 6.88 19.26 4.26
C ASP A 75 7.57 18.73 2.98
N GLU A 76 7.05 17.66 2.40
CA GLU A 76 7.57 17.09 1.18
C GLU A 76 7.37 18.14 0.11
N CYS A 77 8.49 18.72 -0.31
CA CYS A 77 8.48 19.77 -1.31
C CYS A 77 8.40 19.17 -2.72
N ILE A 78 8.69 17.87 -2.86
CA ILE A 78 8.73 17.14 -4.13
C ILE A 78 8.21 15.72 -3.95
N SER A 79 7.29 15.32 -4.83
CA SER A 79 6.88 13.92 -4.99
C SER A 79 6.90 13.56 -6.47
N VAL A 80 7.46 12.41 -6.81
CA VAL A 80 7.58 11.96 -8.20
C VAL A 80 6.87 10.63 -8.38
N PHE A 81 5.93 10.61 -9.32
CA PHE A 81 5.33 9.37 -9.82
C PHE A 81 6.02 9.00 -11.14
N PRO A 82 6.92 8.00 -11.15
CA PRO A 82 7.84 7.77 -12.26
C PRO A 82 7.18 6.97 -13.40
N SER A 83 6.07 7.47 -13.95
CA SER A 83 5.44 6.97 -15.16
C SER A 83 6.12 7.52 -16.44
N LYS A 84 5.53 7.23 -17.60
CA LYS A 84 5.86 7.76 -18.93
C LYS A 84 4.59 8.41 -19.53
N PRO A 85 4.45 9.77 -19.51
CA PRO A 85 5.39 10.75 -18.95
C PRO A 85 5.51 10.65 -17.43
N THR A 86 6.67 11.02 -16.89
CA THR A 86 6.87 11.14 -15.44
C THR A 86 6.04 12.29 -14.90
N MET A 87 5.30 12.07 -13.82
CA MET A 87 4.51 13.10 -13.18
C MET A 87 5.27 13.63 -11.97
N ILE A 88 5.65 14.91 -12.03
CA ILE A 88 6.39 15.61 -10.99
C ILE A 88 5.43 16.56 -10.27
N TYR A 89 5.36 16.43 -8.96
CA TYR A 89 4.54 17.26 -8.09
C TYR A 89 5.47 18.05 -7.16
N LEU A 90 5.36 19.37 -7.16
CA LEU A 90 6.22 20.25 -6.36
C LEU A 90 5.38 21.26 -5.59
N SER A 91 5.64 21.41 -4.29
CA SER A 91 5.15 22.55 -3.52
C SER A 91 6.08 23.74 -3.72
N LEU A 92 5.52 24.91 -4.04
CA LEU A 92 6.33 26.13 -4.00
C LEU A 92 6.67 26.45 -2.53
N PRO A 93 7.92 26.77 -2.19
CA PRO A 93 8.25 27.21 -0.84
C PRO A 93 7.69 28.62 -0.61
N PHE A 94 6.50 28.73 0.00
CA PHE A 94 5.77 30.00 0.23
C PHE A 94 6.43 30.92 1.27
N GLU A 95 7.28 30.38 2.14
CA GLU A 95 7.86 31.13 3.26
C GLU A 95 8.88 32.19 2.81
N PHE A 96 9.32 32.17 1.55
CA PHE A 96 10.28 33.14 1.03
C PHE A 96 9.63 34.14 0.08
N LYS A 97 9.65 35.43 0.47
CA LYS A 97 9.82 36.51 -0.52
C LYS A 97 11.03 36.15 -1.39
N GLU A 98 10.98 36.45 -2.69
CA GLU A 98 12.07 36.16 -3.66
C GLU A 98 13.46 36.31 -3.01
N SER A 99 14.13 35.18 -2.78
CA SER A 99 15.40 35.11 -2.06
C SER A 99 16.33 34.10 -2.74
N PRO A 100 17.67 34.28 -2.64
CA PRO A 100 18.64 33.33 -3.17
C PRO A 100 18.43 31.90 -2.64
N ASP A 101 18.06 31.76 -1.36
CA ASP A 101 17.79 30.47 -0.71
C ASP A 101 16.62 29.73 -1.35
N ARG A 102 15.54 30.46 -1.64
CA ARG A 102 14.36 29.96 -2.34
C ARG A 102 14.73 29.47 -3.74
N ASP A 103 15.49 30.28 -4.46
CA ASP A 103 15.87 29.99 -5.84
C ASP A 103 16.79 28.77 -5.92
N PHE A 104 17.78 28.70 -5.04
CA PHE A 104 18.65 27.53 -4.90
C PHE A 104 17.85 26.28 -4.52
N THR A 105 16.94 26.39 -3.55
CA THR A 105 16.07 25.27 -3.14
C THR A 105 15.25 24.75 -4.32
N LEU A 106 14.56 25.63 -5.04
CA LEU A 106 13.75 25.29 -6.21
C LEU A 106 14.59 24.67 -7.32
N ARG A 107 15.80 25.21 -7.58
CA ARG A 107 16.74 24.67 -8.56
C ARG A 107 17.13 23.24 -8.23
N MET A 108 17.50 22.96 -6.98
CA MET A 108 17.88 21.63 -6.52
C MET A 108 16.71 20.64 -6.51
N MET A 109 15.49 21.10 -6.18
CA MET A 109 14.27 20.30 -6.32
C MET A 109 14.02 19.91 -7.77
N PHE A 110 14.15 20.84 -8.71
CA PHE A 110 14.04 20.53 -10.14
C PHE A 110 15.10 19.55 -10.60
N ILE A 111 16.36 19.71 -10.20
CA ILE A 111 17.45 18.77 -10.52
C ILE A 111 17.12 17.36 -10.02
N HIS A 112 16.63 17.23 -8.78
CA HIS A 112 16.20 15.94 -8.25
C HIS A 112 15.06 15.33 -9.07
N ALA A 113 14.05 16.13 -9.40
CA ALA A 113 12.91 15.71 -10.21
C ALA A 113 13.32 15.26 -11.61
N PHE A 114 14.24 16.00 -12.25
CA PHE A 114 14.78 15.64 -13.57
C PHE A 114 15.57 14.34 -13.51
N ALA A 115 16.31 14.09 -12.42
CA ALA A 115 17.02 12.83 -12.26
C ALA A 115 16.05 11.64 -12.20
N HIS A 116 14.94 11.77 -11.47
CA HIS A 116 13.88 10.76 -11.45
C HIS A 116 13.20 10.59 -12.82
N ALA A 117 12.88 11.69 -13.51
CA ALA A 117 12.28 11.65 -14.85
C ALA A 117 13.22 11.01 -15.87
N TYR A 118 14.51 11.32 -15.80
CA TYR A 118 15.52 10.76 -16.68
C TYR A 118 15.73 9.27 -16.41
N PHE A 119 15.74 8.86 -15.15
CA PHE A 119 15.74 7.44 -14.79
C PHE A 119 14.51 6.73 -15.37
N ALA A 120 13.31 7.29 -15.21
CA ALA A 120 12.07 6.70 -15.75
C ALA A 120 12.10 6.58 -17.28
N GLU A 121 12.70 7.55 -17.97
CA GLU A 121 12.82 7.55 -19.44
C GLU A 121 13.86 6.54 -19.95
N LYS A 122 15.04 6.45 -19.30
CA LYS A 122 16.21 5.75 -19.83
C LYS A 122 16.55 4.43 -19.14
N SER A 123 15.96 4.12 -17.98
CA SER A 123 16.28 2.91 -17.22
C SER A 123 15.87 1.65 -17.99
N ALA A 124 16.65 0.57 -17.82
CA ALA A 124 16.31 -0.78 -18.27
C ALA A 124 15.21 -1.43 -17.41
N SER A 125 14.80 -0.81 -16.30
CA SER A 125 13.72 -1.28 -15.45
C SER A 125 12.35 -1.14 -16.14
N ASN A 126 11.47 -2.12 -15.94
CA ASN A 126 10.09 -2.08 -16.42
C ASN A 126 9.16 -1.23 -15.53
N ASP A 127 9.67 -0.68 -14.43
CA ASP A 127 8.91 0.03 -13.40
C ASP A 127 8.02 1.13 -14.00
N SER A 128 8.62 2.05 -14.75
CA SER A 128 7.91 3.20 -15.30
C SER A 128 6.85 2.85 -16.33
N GLU A 129 7.06 1.78 -17.10
CA GLU A 129 6.08 1.27 -18.06
C GLU A 129 4.88 0.68 -17.34
N ILE A 130 5.13 -0.12 -16.31
CA ILE A 130 4.07 -0.72 -15.50
C ILE A 130 3.29 0.34 -14.73
N LEU A 131 3.96 1.34 -14.14
CA LEU A 131 3.31 2.44 -13.45
C LEU A 131 2.45 3.29 -14.39
N SER A 132 2.85 3.46 -15.65
CA SER A 132 2.04 4.13 -16.66
C SER A 132 0.74 3.39 -16.94
N GLU A 133 0.81 2.06 -17.06
CA GLU A 133 -0.37 1.22 -17.24
C GLU A 133 -1.26 1.20 -16.00
N ILE A 134 -0.68 1.15 -14.79
CA ILE A 134 -1.43 1.25 -13.53
C ILE A 134 -2.15 2.60 -13.44
N TYR A 135 -1.48 3.71 -13.77
CA TYR A 135 -2.08 5.03 -13.80
C TYR A 135 -3.29 5.08 -14.75
N ARG A 136 -3.14 4.54 -15.97
CA ARG A 136 -4.23 4.47 -16.96
C ARG A 136 -5.40 3.65 -16.44
N ILE A 137 -5.12 2.50 -15.84
CA ILE A 137 -6.14 1.63 -15.23
C ILE A 137 -6.87 2.36 -14.09
N ASP A 138 -6.14 2.99 -13.16
CA ASP A 138 -6.74 3.70 -12.03
C ASP A 138 -7.60 4.89 -12.48
N MET A 139 -7.20 5.57 -13.56
CA MET A 139 -8.03 6.59 -14.21
C MET A 139 -9.33 6.01 -14.78
N ILE A 140 -9.27 4.87 -15.49
CA ILE A 140 -10.47 4.18 -16.02
C ILE A 140 -11.41 3.78 -14.87
N ILE A 141 -10.87 3.18 -13.81
CA ILE A 141 -11.66 2.78 -12.63
C ILE A 141 -12.35 4.00 -12.01
N LYS A 142 -11.64 5.12 -11.87
CA LYS A 142 -12.22 6.36 -11.34
C LYS A 142 -13.37 6.87 -12.21
N GLU A 143 -13.21 6.89 -13.54
CA GLU A 143 -14.27 7.28 -14.48
C GLU A 143 -15.47 6.33 -14.40
N LEU A 144 -15.25 5.02 -14.32
CA LEU A 144 -16.31 4.03 -14.13
C LEU A 144 -17.11 4.30 -12.85
N ILE A 145 -16.44 4.61 -11.74
CA ILE A 145 -17.10 4.99 -10.48
C ILE A 145 -17.93 6.25 -10.67
N VAL A 146 -17.33 7.33 -11.18
CA VAL A 146 -18.00 8.63 -11.32
C VAL A 146 -19.25 8.52 -12.19
N ASN A 147 -19.16 7.81 -13.32
CA ASN A 147 -20.30 7.61 -14.23
C ASN A 147 -21.46 6.83 -13.57
N ASN A 148 -21.14 5.80 -12.77
CA ASN A 148 -22.17 5.01 -12.07
C ASN A 148 -22.80 5.77 -10.89
N VAL A 149 -21.99 6.52 -10.15
CA VAL A 149 -22.45 7.39 -9.05
C VAL A 149 -23.34 8.52 -9.57
N TYR A 150 -22.99 9.11 -10.72
CA TYR A 150 -23.78 10.17 -11.34
C TYR A 150 -25.22 9.71 -11.61
N GLY A 151 -25.39 8.52 -12.19
CA GLY A 151 -26.73 7.94 -12.42
C GLY A 151 -27.52 7.71 -11.13
N LEU A 152 -26.86 7.35 -10.02
CA LEU A 152 -27.50 7.21 -8.70
C LEU A 152 -27.90 8.54 -8.09
N LYS A 153 -27.07 9.57 -8.25
CA LYS A 153 -27.35 10.91 -7.71
C LYS A 153 -28.53 11.56 -8.43
N GLU A 154 -28.58 11.47 -9.76
CA GLU A 154 -29.70 12.02 -10.53
C GLU A 154 -31.03 11.32 -10.25
N THR A 155 -31.01 10.00 -10.11
CA THR A 155 -32.25 9.22 -9.95
C THR A 155 -32.77 9.16 -8.51
N LYS A 156 -31.87 9.22 -7.51
CA LYS A 156 -32.21 8.91 -6.11
C LYS A 156 -31.64 9.87 -5.06
N ASN A 157 -30.86 10.88 -5.46
CA ASN A 157 -30.18 11.81 -4.54
C ASN A 157 -29.36 11.09 -3.43
N ALA A 158 -28.76 9.94 -3.76
CA ALA A 158 -28.04 9.10 -2.81
C ALA A 158 -26.65 9.67 -2.49
N THR A 159 -26.54 10.46 -1.40
CA THR A 159 -25.27 11.05 -0.93
C THR A 159 -24.21 10.01 -0.54
N TRP A 160 -24.65 8.79 -0.23
CA TRP A 160 -23.82 7.65 0.10
C TRP A 160 -23.27 6.91 -1.12
N GLY A 161 -23.72 7.20 -2.35
CA GLY A 161 -23.31 6.45 -3.54
C GLY A 161 -21.81 6.47 -3.81
N LEU A 162 -21.15 7.63 -3.69
CA LEU A 162 -19.72 7.74 -3.99
C LEU A 162 -18.84 6.93 -3.01
N PRO A 163 -18.96 7.11 -1.68
CA PRO A 163 -18.20 6.32 -0.72
C PRO A 163 -18.36 4.81 -0.94
N TYR A 164 -19.57 4.35 -1.28
CA TYR A 164 -19.88 2.94 -1.47
C TYR A 164 -19.07 2.30 -2.60
N PHE A 165 -19.02 2.96 -3.76
CA PHE A 165 -18.24 2.47 -4.89
C PHE A 165 -16.74 2.54 -4.63
N GLN A 166 -16.29 3.58 -3.92
CA GLN A 166 -14.87 3.73 -3.55
C GLN A 166 -14.40 2.58 -2.66
N ASP A 167 -15.16 2.29 -1.60
CA ASP A 167 -14.87 1.19 -0.68
C ASP A 167 -14.88 -0.16 -1.40
N MET A 168 -15.93 -0.44 -2.17
CA MET A 168 -16.04 -1.69 -2.94
C MET A 168 -14.82 -1.91 -3.85
N VAL A 169 -14.44 -0.90 -4.64
CA VAL A 169 -13.28 -0.97 -5.54
C VAL A 169 -11.97 -1.16 -4.77
N ALA A 170 -11.79 -0.41 -3.67
CA ALA A 170 -10.57 -0.49 -2.86
C ALA A 170 -10.33 -1.91 -2.35
N VAL A 171 -11.39 -2.61 -1.94
CA VAL A 171 -11.25 -3.94 -1.37
C VAL A 171 -11.19 -5.02 -2.45
N ILE A 172 -11.92 -4.89 -3.57
CA ILE A 172 -11.70 -5.80 -4.72
C ILE A 172 -10.25 -5.69 -5.19
N ARG A 173 -9.68 -4.48 -5.22
CA ARG A 173 -8.28 -4.27 -5.61
C ARG A 173 -7.34 -5.02 -4.69
N LEU A 174 -7.57 -4.90 -3.39
CA LEU A 174 -6.80 -5.57 -2.36
C LEU A 174 -6.81 -7.08 -2.56
N LEU A 175 -8.00 -7.67 -2.66
CA LEU A 175 -8.11 -9.12 -2.78
C LEU A 175 -7.55 -9.62 -4.12
N SER A 176 -7.75 -8.88 -5.21
CA SER A 176 -7.17 -9.19 -6.53
C SER A 176 -5.64 -9.17 -6.47
N SER A 177 -5.05 -8.20 -5.76
CA SER A 177 -3.59 -8.10 -5.57
C SER A 177 -3.02 -9.34 -4.88
N PHE A 178 -3.80 -9.94 -3.98
CA PHE A 178 -3.44 -11.18 -3.30
C PHE A 178 -3.82 -12.46 -4.05
N GLY A 179 -4.28 -12.34 -5.31
CA GLY A 179 -4.50 -13.48 -6.19
C GLY A 179 -5.72 -14.33 -5.84
N VAL A 180 -6.70 -13.77 -5.12
CA VAL A 180 -8.00 -14.42 -5.03
C VAL A 180 -8.77 -14.07 -6.31
N GLN A 181 -9.31 -15.08 -7.02
CA GLN A 181 -9.78 -14.92 -8.41
C GLN A 181 -11.31 -15.02 -8.56
N GLU A 182 -12.03 -15.43 -7.51
CA GLU A 182 -13.47 -15.77 -7.58
C GLU A 182 -14.31 -15.05 -6.52
N PHE A 183 -14.25 -13.73 -6.43
CA PHE A 183 -15.03 -13.00 -5.41
C PHE A 183 -16.52 -12.94 -5.72
N TYR A 184 -16.87 -12.98 -7.01
CA TYR A 184 -18.22 -12.73 -7.47
C TYR A 184 -18.43 -13.31 -8.88
N VAL A 185 -19.40 -14.21 -9.01
CA VAL A 185 -19.87 -14.72 -10.30
C VAL A 185 -21.39 -14.62 -10.34
N PRO A 186 -21.97 -13.57 -10.94
CA PRO A 186 -23.42 -13.46 -11.04
C PRO A 186 -23.97 -14.53 -11.98
N PRO A 187 -25.16 -15.09 -11.68
CA PRO A 187 -25.92 -15.89 -12.63
C PRO A 187 -26.12 -15.14 -13.95
N GLU A 188 -26.09 -15.86 -15.07
CA GLU A 188 -26.20 -15.27 -16.41
C GLU A 188 -27.49 -14.45 -16.61
N SER A 189 -28.57 -14.84 -15.94
CA SER A 189 -29.85 -14.12 -15.93
C SER A 189 -29.75 -12.72 -15.33
N SER A 190 -28.88 -12.51 -14.34
CA SER A 190 -28.73 -11.25 -13.62
C SER A 190 -27.94 -10.21 -14.42
N ARG A 191 -26.98 -10.67 -15.24
CA ARG A 191 -26.10 -9.83 -16.07
C ARG A 191 -26.87 -9.00 -17.11
N LYS A 192 -28.03 -9.50 -17.56
CA LYS A 192 -28.82 -8.87 -18.62
C LYS A 192 -29.65 -7.67 -18.15
N VAL A 193 -29.76 -7.43 -16.84
CA VAL A 193 -30.73 -6.49 -16.25
C VAL A 193 -30.13 -5.48 -15.27
N SER A 194 -28.85 -5.56 -14.92
CA SER A 194 -28.24 -4.66 -13.92
C SER A 194 -26.95 -3.99 -14.40
N LEU A 195 -27.00 -2.67 -14.57
CA LEU A 195 -25.82 -1.83 -14.84
C LEU A 195 -24.76 -1.97 -13.74
N PHE A 196 -25.17 -2.15 -12.48
CA PHE A 196 -24.26 -2.38 -11.37
C PHE A 196 -23.49 -3.69 -11.48
N GLN A 197 -24.14 -4.77 -11.94
CA GLN A 197 -23.46 -6.04 -12.13
C GLN A 197 -22.47 -6.00 -13.29
N ASN A 198 -22.80 -5.26 -14.34
CA ASN A 198 -21.88 -5.01 -15.44
C ASN A 198 -20.67 -4.20 -14.97
N PHE A 199 -20.88 -3.14 -14.18
CA PHE A 199 -19.80 -2.40 -13.52
C PHE A 199 -18.92 -3.32 -12.67
N LEU A 200 -19.51 -4.17 -11.84
CA LEU A 200 -18.77 -5.04 -10.94
C LEU A 200 -17.91 -6.07 -11.69
N LEU A 201 -18.46 -6.69 -12.74
CA LEU A 201 -17.71 -7.60 -13.61
C LEU A 201 -16.55 -6.88 -14.33
N GLU A 202 -16.81 -5.68 -14.83
CA GLU A 202 -15.80 -4.88 -15.52
C GLU A 202 -14.68 -4.45 -14.56
N VAL A 203 -15.03 -3.95 -13.37
CA VAL A 203 -14.06 -3.55 -12.35
C VAL A 203 -13.25 -4.72 -11.82
N ILE A 204 -13.85 -5.89 -11.58
CA ILE A 204 -13.10 -7.09 -11.19
C ILE A 204 -12.09 -7.47 -12.28
N SER A 205 -12.52 -7.46 -13.55
CA SER A 205 -11.63 -7.77 -14.69
C SER A 205 -10.46 -6.78 -14.76
N ILE A 206 -10.74 -5.48 -14.63
CA ILE A 206 -9.73 -4.42 -14.68
C ILE A 206 -8.77 -4.52 -13.48
N LEU A 207 -9.29 -4.79 -12.27
CA LEU A 207 -8.48 -4.92 -11.06
C LEU A 207 -7.62 -6.18 -11.04
N ASN A 208 -8.10 -7.29 -11.61
CA ASN A 208 -7.29 -8.48 -11.84
C ASN A 208 -6.14 -8.19 -12.80
N LYS A 209 -6.40 -7.47 -13.91
CA LYS A 209 -5.33 -7.02 -14.82
C LYS A 209 -4.33 -6.10 -14.11
N ARG A 210 -4.81 -5.17 -13.28
CA ARG A 210 -3.97 -4.29 -12.46
C ARG A 210 -3.07 -5.09 -11.52
N ALA A 211 -3.63 -6.07 -10.81
CA ALA A 211 -2.90 -6.93 -9.87
C ALA A 211 -1.76 -7.70 -10.57
N GLU A 212 -2.05 -8.29 -11.73
CA GLU A 212 -1.04 -9.01 -12.53
C GLU A 212 0.05 -8.10 -13.09
N LEU A 213 -0.27 -6.84 -13.40
CA LEU A 213 0.74 -5.84 -13.77
C LEU A 213 1.62 -5.45 -12.58
N VAL A 214 1.01 -5.13 -11.43
CA VAL A 214 1.73 -4.78 -10.20
C VAL A 214 2.76 -5.86 -9.84
N LYS A 215 2.39 -7.14 -9.91
CA LYS A 215 3.31 -8.25 -9.59
C LYS A 215 4.55 -8.29 -10.50
N LYS A 216 4.46 -7.80 -11.74
CA LYS A 216 5.59 -7.76 -12.69
C LYS A 216 6.53 -6.58 -12.48
N LYS A 217 6.10 -5.57 -11.71
CA LYS A 217 6.85 -4.35 -11.43
C LYS A 217 8.17 -4.70 -10.76
N HIS A 218 9.29 -4.25 -11.31
CA HIS A 218 10.58 -4.32 -10.63
C HIS A 218 10.58 -3.49 -9.35
N LEU A 219 11.34 -3.95 -8.36
CA LEU A 219 11.59 -3.21 -7.13
C LEU A 219 12.70 -2.21 -7.41
N THR A 220 12.41 -0.92 -7.36
CA THR A 220 13.33 0.17 -7.75
C THR A 220 13.43 1.26 -6.70
N GLY A 221 12.91 1.02 -5.49
CA GLY A 221 12.83 2.03 -4.43
C GLY A 221 14.21 2.59 -4.07
N PHE A 222 15.21 1.72 -3.90
CA PHE A 222 16.58 2.18 -3.67
C PHE A 222 17.27 2.64 -4.95
N LEU A 223 17.14 1.89 -6.04
CA LEU A 223 17.87 2.16 -7.27
C LEU A 223 17.52 3.53 -7.85
N ARG A 224 16.23 3.87 -7.87
CA ARG A 224 15.73 5.15 -8.36
C ARG A 224 16.22 6.31 -7.48
N GLU A 225 16.11 6.17 -6.15
CA GLU A 225 16.62 7.19 -5.23
C GLU A 225 18.15 7.31 -5.28
N ALA A 226 18.88 6.21 -5.46
CA ALA A 226 20.33 6.22 -5.57
C ALA A 226 20.79 7.06 -6.77
N PHE A 227 20.15 6.82 -7.92
CA PHE A 227 20.39 7.56 -9.14
C PHE A 227 20.09 9.06 -8.96
N ALA A 228 18.91 9.38 -8.42
CA ALA A 228 18.48 10.76 -8.25
C ALA A 228 19.34 11.54 -7.25
N ASN A 229 19.68 10.91 -6.11
CA ASN A 229 20.52 11.54 -5.09
C ASN A 229 21.97 11.69 -5.57
N TYR A 230 22.51 10.75 -6.36
CA TYR A 230 23.86 10.90 -6.93
C TYR A 230 23.98 12.14 -7.82
N ILE A 231 23.07 12.31 -8.77
CA ILE A 231 23.06 13.48 -9.66
C ILE A 231 22.82 14.76 -8.85
N HIS A 232 21.83 14.74 -7.96
CA HIS A 232 21.52 15.86 -7.08
C HIS A 232 22.75 16.32 -6.30
N MET A 233 23.42 15.40 -5.60
CA MET A 233 24.58 15.72 -4.77
C MET A 233 25.72 16.27 -5.60
N LYS A 234 26.07 15.63 -6.73
CA LYS A 234 27.20 16.04 -7.57
C LYS A 234 26.98 17.40 -8.24
N ILE A 235 25.76 17.70 -8.67
CA ILE A 235 25.43 19.03 -9.20
C ILE A 235 25.42 20.06 -8.07
N GLY A 236 24.84 19.73 -6.91
CA GLY A 236 24.82 20.60 -5.73
C GLY A 236 26.22 21.00 -5.27
N GLU A 237 27.14 20.04 -5.16
CA GLU A 237 28.57 20.27 -4.87
C GLU A 237 29.17 21.28 -5.86
N LYS A 238 28.98 21.09 -7.17
CA LYS A 238 29.50 22.00 -8.19
C LYS A 238 28.92 23.41 -8.10
N ILE A 239 27.63 23.55 -7.79
CA ILE A 239 26.99 24.88 -7.63
C ILE A 239 27.55 25.59 -6.40
N LEU A 240 27.75 24.86 -5.31
CA LEU A 240 28.32 25.39 -4.06
C LEU A 240 29.80 25.76 -4.21
N GLU A 241 30.60 24.93 -4.88
CA GLU A 241 32.03 25.19 -5.17
C GLU A 241 32.26 26.41 -6.05
N LYS A 242 31.35 26.67 -7.00
CA LYS A 242 31.39 27.87 -7.86
C LYS A 242 31.06 29.17 -7.11
N GLY A 243 30.73 29.11 -5.82
CA GLY A 243 30.45 30.28 -5.00
C GLY A 243 29.12 30.97 -5.33
N GLU A 244 28.21 30.32 -6.05
CA GLU A 244 26.86 30.85 -6.29
C GLU A 244 26.04 30.87 -4.98
N TYR A 245 26.45 30.10 -3.96
CA TYR A 245 25.78 30.02 -2.67
C TYR A 245 26.76 29.53 -1.56
N PRO A 246 26.79 30.14 -0.35
CA PRO A 246 27.72 29.73 0.72
C PRO A 246 27.32 28.39 1.42
N PHE A 247 28.30 27.52 1.63
CA PHE A 247 28.14 26.14 2.18
C PHE A 247 27.65 26.09 3.64
N SER A 248 27.82 27.17 4.42
CA SER A 248 27.50 27.24 5.85
C SER A 248 26.00 27.17 6.18
N THR A 249 25.13 27.18 5.16
CA THR A 249 23.68 27.37 5.32
C THR A 249 22.90 26.53 4.29
N VAL A 250 23.02 25.20 4.30
CA VAL A 250 22.07 24.36 3.53
C VAL A 250 20.64 24.76 3.92
N PRO A 251 19.81 25.25 2.99
CA PRO A 251 18.48 25.75 3.34
C PRO A 251 17.64 24.69 4.04
N ARG A 252 16.85 25.11 5.03
CA ARG A 252 15.91 24.25 5.78
C ARG A 252 15.02 23.39 4.86
N PHE A 253 14.72 23.87 3.66
CA PHE A 253 13.83 23.24 2.69
C PHE A 253 14.50 22.20 1.79
N LEU A 254 15.83 22.05 1.83
CA LEU A 254 16.51 20.90 1.23
C LEU A 254 16.67 19.73 2.22
N LYS A 255 16.32 19.94 3.50
CA LYS A 255 16.32 18.88 4.51
C LYS A 255 15.38 17.70 4.17
N PRO A 256 14.22 17.88 3.53
CA PRO A 256 13.42 16.75 3.05
C PRO A 256 14.10 15.91 1.96
N ILE A 257 15.11 16.43 1.27
CA ILE A 257 15.89 15.67 0.29
C ILE A 257 17.11 15.02 0.94
N TYR A 258 17.84 15.74 1.79
CA TYR A 258 19.07 15.23 2.42
C TYR A 258 18.85 14.49 3.75
N GLY A 259 17.69 14.67 4.36
CA GLY A 259 17.34 14.15 5.67
C GLY A 259 16.96 12.67 5.69
N PRO A 260 16.06 12.20 4.79
CA PRO A 260 15.57 10.83 4.81
C PRO A 260 16.70 9.79 4.76
N PRO A 261 16.66 8.76 5.63
CA PRO A 261 17.59 7.65 5.64
C PRO A 261 17.80 6.99 4.27
N ILE A 262 16.72 6.80 3.50
CA ILE A 262 16.77 6.18 2.17
C ILE A 262 17.64 6.99 1.20
N ASN A 263 17.58 8.33 1.27
CA ASN A 263 18.34 9.19 0.37
C ASN A 263 19.84 9.16 0.69
N LYS A 264 20.20 9.17 1.98
CA LYS A 264 21.59 9.05 2.41
C LYS A 264 22.18 7.69 2.06
N LEU A 265 21.44 6.62 2.35
CA LEU A 265 21.89 5.28 2.07
C LEU A 265 22.04 5.05 0.57
N SER A 266 21.03 5.41 -0.22
CA SER A 266 21.00 5.16 -1.66
C SER A 266 22.13 5.88 -2.40
N TYR A 267 22.44 7.12 -2.03
CA TYR A 267 23.61 7.85 -2.53
C TYR A 267 24.91 7.07 -2.27
N ARG A 268 25.13 6.68 -1.01
CA ARG A 268 26.35 5.98 -0.58
C ARG A 268 26.47 4.58 -1.16
N MET A 269 25.36 3.88 -1.35
CA MET A 269 25.32 2.60 -2.04
C MET A 269 25.80 2.73 -3.48
N LEU A 270 25.43 3.82 -4.17
CA LEU A 270 25.88 4.05 -5.54
C LEU A 270 27.38 4.37 -5.61
N GLU A 271 27.89 5.19 -4.69
CA GLU A 271 29.33 5.45 -4.59
C GLU A 271 30.11 4.14 -4.37
N GLU A 272 29.68 3.32 -3.40
CA GLU A 272 30.32 2.04 -3.11
C GLU A 272 30.25 1.06 -4.30
N ALA A 273 29.10 1.01 -4.99
CA ALA A 273 28.87 0.15 -6.15
C ALA A 273 29.80 0.46 -7.33
N PHE A 274 30.32 1.68 -7.42
CA PHE A 274 31.12 2.16 -8.55
C PHE A 274 32.41 2.88 -8.13
N GLU A 275 32.97 2.54 -6.96
CA GLU A 275 34.20 3.16 -6.43
C GLU A 275 35.37 3.10 -7.43
N GLU A 276 35.47 2.03 -8.22
CA GLU A 276 36.50 1.84 -9.26
C GLU A 276 36.48 2.91 -10.36
N ILE A 277 35.33 3.54 -10.59
CA ILE A 277 35.10 4.55 -11.63
C ILE A 277 34.55 5.86 -11.05
N LYS A 278 34.83 6.16 -9.78
CA LYS A 278 34.31 7.35 -9.08
C LYS A 278 34.57 8.68 -9.78
N ASP A 279 35.67 8.77 -10.53
CA ASP A 279 36.06 9.97 -11.27
C ASP A 279 35.37 10.07 -12.65
N GLN A 280 34.50 9.11 -13.00
CA GLN A 280 33.79 9.01 -14.28
C GLN A 280 32.27 9.06 -14.08
N PRO A 281 31.70 10.20 -13.64
CA PRO A 281 30.28 10.31 -13.26
C PRO A 281 29.31 9.91 -14.38
N GLN A 282 29.64 10.20 -15.64
CA GLN A 282 28.80 9.84 -16.79
C GLN A 282 28.76 8.33 -17.03
N GLU A 283 29.86 7.62 -16.76
CA GLU A 283 29.90 6.16 -16.87
C GLU A 283 29.13 5.51 -15.72
N ILE A 284 29.20 6.07 -14.51
CA ILE A 284 28.36 5.65 -13.37
C ILE A 284 26.88 5.79 -13.72
N ILE A 285 26.46 6.95 -14.24
CA ILE A 285 25.08 7.19 -14.69
C ILE A 285 24.65 6.13 -15.70
N LYS A 286 25.45 5.90 -16.74
CA LYS A 286 25.15 4.94 -17.80
C LYS A 286 25.02 3.51 -17.27
N GLN A 287 25.94 3.06 -16.41
CA GLN A 287 25.88 1.70 -15.84
C GLN A 287 24.73 1.55 -14.85
N THR A 288 24.41 2.60 -14.08
CA THR A 288 23.26 2.58 -13.16
C THR A 288 21.94 2.40 -13.89
N LEU A 289 21.77 3.03 -15.06
CA LEU A 289 20.58 2.86 -15.89
C LEU A 289 20.41 1.43 -16.45
N GLN A 290 21.48 0.63 -16.49
CA GLN A 290 21.41 -0.79 -16.88
C GLN A 290 20.98 -1.72 -15.75
N LEU A 291 21.03 -1.25 -14.50
CA LEU A 291 20.50 -2.00 -13.36
C LEU A 291 18.96 -2.00 -13.45
N THR A 292 18.35 -3.15 -13.17
CA THR A 292 16.91 -3.34 -13.38
C THR A 292 16.10 -3.22 -12.10
N ASN A 293 16.73 -3.47 -10.94
CA ASN A 293 16.05 -3.55 -9.64
C ASN A 293 17.02 -3.27 -8.46
N ASP A 294 16.46 -3.12 -7.27
CA ASP A 294 17.17 -2.82 -6.01
C ASP A 294 18.19 -3.90 -5.64
N LEU A 295 17.91 -5.17 -5.91
CA LEU A 295 18.81 -6.28 -5.63
C LEU A 295 20.06 -6.22 -6.52
N ASP A 296 19.94 -5.76 -7.77
CA ASP A 296 21.10 -5.57 -8.66
C ASP A 296 22.07 -4.53 -8.06
N LEU A 297 21.54 -3.41 -7.54
CA LEU A 297 22.35 -2.38 -6.86
C LEU A 297 22.97 -2.92 -5.56
N ILE A 298 22.19 -3.62 -4.73
CA ILE A 298 22.70 -4.23 -3.49
C ILE A 298 23.87 -5.19 -3.81
N ASN A 299 23.73 -6.02 -4.84
CA ASN A 299 24.78 -6.95 -5.24
C ASN A 299 26.01 -6.22 -5.78
N LYS A 300 25.81 -5.16 -6.58
CA LYS A 300 26.90 -4.33 -7.11
C LYS A 300 27.68 -3.62 -5.99
N ALA A 301 26.99 -3.20 -4.92
CA ALA A 301 27.59 -2.60 -3.72
C ALA A 301 28.25 -3.62 -2.76
N GLY A 302 28.44 -4.88 -3.17
CA GLY A 302 29.08 -5.91 -2.33
C GLY A 302 28.13 -6.80 -1.52
N GLY A 303 26.82 -6.73 -1.80
CA GLY A 303 25.78 -7.60 -1.24
C GLY A 303 25.17 -7.09 0.07
N GLY A 304 24.12 -7.76 0.56
CA GLY A 304 23.32 -7.28 1.69
C GLY A 304 24.10 -7.09 2.99
N ALA A 305 25.14 -7.89 3.26
CA ALA A 305 25.96 -7.71 4.47
C ALA A 305 26.73 -6.37 4.46
N GLN A 306 27.31 -6.02 3.30
CA GLN A 306 28.04 -4.77 3.11
C GLN A 306 27.09 -3.57 3.21
N VAL A 307 25.95 -3.63 2.51
CA VAL A 307 24.95 -2.55 2.53
C VAL A 307 24.38 -2.31 3.94
N ARG A 308 24.15 -3.38 4.72
CA ARG A 308 23.68 -3.25 6.12
C ARG A 308 24.76 -2.67 7.04
N ARG A 309 26.04 -2.96 6.79
CA ARG A 309 27.14 -2.30 7.51
C ARG A 309 27.14 -0.80 7.22
N LEU A 310 27.03 -0.43 5.95
CA LEU A 310 26.92 0.97 5.53
C LEU A 310 25.70 1.66 6.16
N LEU A 311 24.54 1.01 6.20
CA LEU A 311 23.34 1.51 6.87
C LEU A 311 23.60 1.86 8.34
N LYS A 312 24.29 0.97 9.08
CA LYS A 312 24.62 1.18 10.49
C LYS A 312 25.56 2.38 10.69
N GLU A 313 26.62 2.46 9.87
CA GLU A 313 27.58 3.57 9.90
C GLU A 313 26.88 4.92 9.64
N LEU A 314 25.97 4.96 8.65
CA LEU A 314 25.20 6.16 8.32
C LEU A 314 24.19 6.55 9.40
N ARG A 315 23.56 5.58 10.07
CA ARG A 315 22.68 5.83 11.22
C ARG A 315 23.45 6.47 12.36
N GLU A 316 24.59 5.92 12.73
CA GLU A 316 25.47 6.45 13.80
C GLU A 316 25.97 7.87 13.46
N ALA A 317 26.44 8.08 12.23
CA ALA A 317 26.86 9.41 11.76
C ALA A 317 25.70 10.43 11.74
N SER A 318 24.50 10.00 11.34
CA SER A 318 23.32 10.87 11.33
C SER A 318 22.86 11.24 12.73
N GLN A 319 22.94 10.32 13.71
CA GLN A 319 22.66 10.62 15.12
C GLN A 319 23.64 11.67 15.69
N ALA A 320 24.93 11.58 15.34
CA ALA A 320 25.93 12.58 15.74
C ALA A 320 25.67 13.96 15.10
N THR A 321 25.26 13.97 13.83
CA THR A 321 25.00 15.19 13.05
C THR A 321 23.69 15.89 13.47
N ASN A 322 22.71 15.12 13.95
CA ASN A 322 21.41 15.59 14.44
C ASN A 322 21.55 16.59 15.62
N VAL A 323 22.52 16.36 16.52
CA VAL A 323 22.82 17.27 17.64
C VAL A 323 23.18 18.69 17.15
N TYR A 324 23.78 18.81 15.96
CA TYR A 324 24.15 20.09 15.35
C TYR A 324 23.02 20.69 14.49
N TRP A 325 22.21 19.86 13.83
CA TRP A 325 21.16 20.30 12.90
C TRP A 325 19.86 20.76 13.60
N HIS A 326 19.69 20.40 14.87
CA HIS A 326 18.51 20.65 15.68
C HIS A 326 18.84 21.44 16.96
N ALA A 327 19.87 22.30 16.92
CA ALA A 327 20.29 23.15 18.05
C ALA A 327 19.19 24.09 18.60
N ASP A 328 18.06 24.24 17.90
CA ASP A 328 16.84 24.78 18.48
C ASP A 328 16.12 23.69 19.30
N THR A 329 16.35 23.74 20.61
CA THR A 329 15.81 22.80 21.61
C THR A 329 14.29 22.90 21.79
N SER A 330 13.62 23.87 21.15
CA SER A 330 12.18 24.11 21.27
C SER A 330 11.35 23.67 20.06
N GLY A 331 11.98 23.27 18.95
CA GLY A 331 11.34 23.18 17.64
C GLY A 331 10.73 21.83 17.23
N TYR A 332 9.66 21.93 16.44
CA TYR A 332 9.03 20.92 15.56
C TYR A 332 9.97 19.83 15.04
N TRP A 333 11.20 20.20 14.68
CA TRP A 333 12.19 19.33 14.03
C TRP A 333 12.78 18.24 14.92
N ARG A 334 12.83 18.42 16.25
CA ARG A 334 13.22 17.31 17.15
C ARG A 334 12.20 16.18 17.11
N LYS A 335 10.92 16.49 16.88
CA LYS A 335 9.86 15.49 16.75
C LYS A 335 9.95 14.73 15.42
N THR A 336 10.44 15.36 14.36
CA THR A 336 10.62 14.73 13.04
C THR A 336 11.76 13.71 13.01
N TRP A 337 12.77 13.82 13.88
CA TRP A 337 13.82 12.79 13.95
C TRP A 337 13.29 11.44 14.41
N ASN A 338 12.36 11.43 15.37
CA ASN A 338 11.70 10.19 15.81
C ASN A 338 10.93 9.52 14.66
N ILE A 339 10.51 10.29 13.64
CA ILE A 339 9.87 9.77 12.43
C ILE A 339 10.90 9.02 11.56
N TYR A 340 12.06 9.64 11.31
CA TYR A 340 13.14 9.03 10.54
C TYR A 340 13.87 7.90 11.29
N GLU A 341 13.78 7.82 12.62
CA GLU A 341 14.41 6.75 13.39
C GLU A 341 13.84 5.37 13.01
N HIS A 342 12.52 5.29 12.86
CA HIS A 342 11.85 4.04 12.48
C HIS A 342 12.17 3.63 11.04
N GLU A 343 12.38 4.60 10.13
CA GLU A 343 12.75 4.32 8.74
C GLU A 343 14.07 3.55 8.63
N TRP A 344 15.06 3.79 9.50
CA TRP A 344 16.31 3.01 9.47
C TRP A 344 16.07 1.51 9.69
N ASP A 345 15.16 1.16 10.60
CA ASP A 345 14.83 -0.23 10.90
C ASP A 345 14.02 -0.86 9.74
N GLN A 346 13.09 -0.11 9.14
CA GLN A 346 12.36 -0.54 7.94
C GLN A 346 13.31 -0.81 6.76
N LEU A 347 14.31 0.04 6.55
CA LEU A 347 15.32 -0.17 5.51
C LEU A 347 16.17 -1.41 5.80
N ASP A 348 16.61 -1.63 7.06
CA ASP A 348 17.37 -2.83 7.44
C ASP A 348 16.57 -4.10 7.13
N ASP A 349 15.28 -4.12 7.50
CA ASP A 349 14.40 -5.26 7.26
C ASP A 349 14.11 -5.47 5.77
N TYR A 350 13.91 -4.39 5.00
CA TYR A 350 13.77 -4.47 3.55
C TYR A 350 15.02 -5.06 2.90
N ILE A 351 16.22 -4.58 3.24
CA ILE A 351 17.50 -5.10 2.70
C ILE A 351 17.71 -6.57 3.07
N LYS A 352 17.47 -6.94 4.35
CA LYS A 352 17.52 -8.35 4.78
C LYS A 352 16.58 -9.20 3.95
N PHE A 353 15.35 -8.73 3.74
CA PHE A 353 14.32 -9.47 3.02
C PHE A 353 14.70 -9.67 1.55
N LEU A 354 15.10 -8.60 0.86
CA LEU A 354 15.54 -8.68 -0.54
C LEU A 354 16.73 -9.63 -0.70
N ASN A 355 17.76 -9.47 0.14
CA ASN A 355 18.97 -10.28 0.05
C ASN A 355 18.73 -11.75 0.42
N LYS A 356 17.86 -12.04 1.39
CA LYS A 356 17.52 -13.42 1.78
C LYS A 356 16.70 -14.13 0.73
N ASN A 357 15.68 -13.46 0.18
CA ASN A 357 14.71 -14.08 -0.73
C ASN A 357 15.03 -13.84 -2.23
N GLN A 358 16.08 -13.06 -2.52
CA GLN A 358 16.51 -12.73 -3.88
C GLN A 358 15.39 -12.12 -4.74
N CYS A 359 14.57 -11.26 -4.13
CA CYS A 359 13.42 -10.63 -4.78
C CYS A 359 13.87 -9.52 -5.74
N ARG A 360 13.36 -9.55 -6.98
CA ARG A 360 13.58 -8.53 -8.02
C ARG A 360 12.32 -7.76 -8.38
N SER A 361 11.15 -8.33 -8.10
CA SER A 361 9.83 -7.79 -8.45
C SER A 361 8.88 -7.78 -7.26
N VAL A 362 7.81 -6.98 -7.36
CA VAL A 362 6.74 -6.93 -6.35
C VAL A 362 6.07 -8.29 -6.17
N GLY A 363 5.86 -9.05 -7.25
CA GLY A 363 5.26 -10.39 -7.18
C GLY A 363 6.09 -11.34 -6.32
N GLN A 364 7.40 -11.39 -6.55
CA GLN A 364 8.33 -12.17 -5.74
C GLN A 364 8.37 -11.68 -4.28
N TRP A 365 8.27 -10.36 -4.06
CA TRP A 365 8.18 -9.80 -2.71
C TRP A 365 6.91 -10.28 -1.99
N LEU A 366 5.75 -10.21 -2.65
CA LEU A 366 4.47 -10.66 -2.11
C LEU A 366 4.46 -12.16 -1.82
N GLU A 367 4.97 -13.01 -2.73
CA GLU A 367 5.03 -14.46 -2.56
C GLU A 367 5.87 -14.89 -1.35
N ASN A 368 6.93 -14.14 -1.04
CA ASN A 368 7.83 -14.42 0.08
C ASN A 368 7.44 -13.67 1.37
N SER A 369 6.47 -12.76 1.31
CA SER A 369 6.01 -11.98 2.44
C SER A 369 5.00 -12.77 3.28
N LYS A 370 5.02 -12.54 4.60
CA LYS A 370 4.01 -13.05 5.52
C LYS A 370 2.95 -12.02 5.89
N ALA A 371 3.02 -10.81 5.32
CA ALA A 371 2.08 -9.72 5.60
C ALA A 371 0.63 -10.10 5.25
N PHE A 372 0.47 -10.99 4.26
CA PHE A 372 -0.82 -11.53 3.88
C PHE A 372 -0.70 -12.99 3.46
N GLN A 373 -1.62 -13.84 3.93
CA GLN A 373 -1.72 -15.23 3.51
C GLN A 373 -3.17 -15.63 3.26
N PHE A 374 -3.50 -15.95 2.01
CA PHE A 374 -4.80 -16.54 1.67
C PHE A 374 -4.78 -18.06 1.82
N TYR A 375 -5.61 -18.56 2.74
CA TYR A 375 -5.75 -19.98 3.05
C TYR A 375 -6.80 -20.68 2.19
N GLY A 376 -7.52 -19.99 1.31
CA GLY A 376 -8.59 -20.59 0.51
C GLY A 376 -9.96 -20.33 1.12
N TYR A 377 -10.88 -21.29 0.96
CA TYR A 377 -12.26 -21.11 1.44
C TYR A 377 -12.88 -22.39 1.98
N VAL A 378 -13.95 -22.21 2.75
CA VAL A 378 -14.88 -23.27 3.17
C VAL A 378 -16.22 -23.02 2.50
N LYS A 379 -16.85 -24.02 1.89
CA LYS A 379 -18.24 -23.86 1.42
C LYS A 379 -19.18 -24.21 2.55
N VAL A 380 -20.11 -23.32 2.89
CA VAL A 380 -21.20 -23.54 3.84
C VAL A 380 -22.51 -23.32 3.09
N ASN A 381 -23.34 -24.36 2.91
CA ASN A 381 -24.60 -24.29 2.16
C ASN A 381 -24.43 -23.71 0.74
N SER A 382 -23.34 -24.07 0.04
CA SER A 382 -22.94 -23.55 -1.29
C SER A 382 -22.42 -22.10 -1.31
N LYS A 383 -22.38 -21.39 -0.18
CA LYS A 383 -21.73 -20.08 -0.05
C LYS A 383 -20.26 -20.25 0.36
N PRO A 384 -19.29 -19.64 -0.33
CA PRO A 384 -17.91 -19.64 0.15
C PRO A 384 -17.73 -18.78 1.40
N VAL A 385 -16.83 -19.20 2.29
CA VAL A 385 -16.31 -18.46 3.45
C VAL A 385 -14.80 -18.35 3.25
N TYR A 386 -14.30 -17.17 2.92
CA TYR A 386 -12.88 -16.95 2.67
C TYR A 386 -12.07 -16.90 3.95
N VAL A 387 -10.91 -17.55 3.94
CA VAL A 387 -10.01 -17.59 5.10
C VAL A 387 -8.69 -16.95 4.73
N PHE A 388 -8.29 -15.92 5.46
CA PHE A 388 -7.02 -15.24 5.26
C PHE A 388 -6.38 -14.84 6.59
N GLU A 389 -5.07 -14.60 6.54
CA GLU A 389 -4.29 -14.02 7.63
C GLU A 389 -3.62 -12.75 7.15
N ILE A 390 -3.65 -11.75 8.02
CA ILE A 390 -3.20 -10.40 7.75
C ILE A 390 -2.40 -9.92 8.96
N ASP A 391 -1.29 -9.24 8.70
CA ASP A 391 -0.53 -8.57 9.76
C ASP A 391 -1.22 -7.28 10.23
N ASP A 392 -0.87 -6.82 11.43
CA ASP A 392 -1.58 -5.76 12.15
C ASP A 392 -1.71 -4.46 11.34
N GLU A 393 -0.71 -4.20 10.49
CA GLU A 393 -0.51 -2.98 9.72
C GLU A 393 -1.08 -2.99 8.31
N SER A 394 -1.58 -4.14 7.80
CA SER A 394 -1.81 -4.29 6.36
C SER A 394 -3.22 -3.91 5.90
N ILE A 395 -4.27 -4.25 6.66
CA ILE A 395 -5.68 -4.06 6.28
C ILE A 395 -6.52 -3.81 7.54
N SER A 396 -7.41 -2.81 7.52
CA SER A 396 -8.37 -2.57 8.61
C SER A 396 -9.56 -3.53 8.50
N LEU A 397 -10.13 -3.91 9.65
CA LEU A 397 -11.33 -4.77 9.71
C LEU A 397 -12.50 -4.12 8.95
N GLU A 398 -12.62 -2.79 9.04
CA GLU A 398 -13.69 -1.97 8.47
C GLU A 398 -13.74 -2.03 6.93
N GLN A 399 -12.59 -2.12 6.27
CA GLN A 399 -12.51 -2.27 4.82
C GLN A 399 -13.03 -3.65 4.37
N LEU A 400 -12.76 -4.70 5.14
CA LEU A 400 -13.26 -6.04 4.86
C LEU A 400 -14.77 -6.17 5.15
N LEU A 401 -15.31 -5.37 6.07
CA LEU A 401 -16.75 -5.30 6.38
C LEU A 401 -17.57 -4.78 5.19
N ILE A 402 -17.06 -3.82 4.43
CA ILE A 402 -17.82 -3.15 3.36
C ILE A 402 -18.09 -4.10 2.17
N LEU A 403 -17.22 -5.08 1.92
CA LEU A 403 -17.43 -6.08 0.87
C LEU A 403 -18.58 -7.05 1.16
N HIS A 404 -18.80 -7.39 2.42
CA HIS A 404 -19.83 -8.36 2.79
C HIS A 404 -21.25 -7.83 2.54
N ASN A 405 -21.42 -6.51 2.72
CA ASN A 405 -22.70 -5.81 2.72
C ASN A 405 -23.42 -5.73 1.35
N HIS A 406 -22.84 -6.28 0.29
CA HIS A 406 -23.48 -6.41 -1.03
C HIS A 406 -24.50 -7.54 -1.16
N SER A 407 -24.69 -8.35 -0.10
CA SER A 407 -25.48 -9.59 -0.14
C SER A 407 -26.98 -9.45 0.18
N LEU A 408 -27.46 -8.28 0.63
CA LEU A 408 -28.80 -8.17 1.23
C LEU A 408 -29.71 -7.03 0.72
N LEU A 409 -29.34 -6.36 -0.39
CA LEU A 409 -30.25 -5.43 -1.06
C LEU A 409 -31.32 -6.19 -1.89
N TYR A 410 -32.26 -6.83 -1.20
CA TYR A 410 -33.53 -7.25 -1.79
C TYR A 410 -34.53 -6.09 -1.69
N ARG A 411 -34.86 -5.41 -2.80
CA ARG A 411 -36.20 -4.79 -2.98
C ARG A 411 -36.52 -4.30 -4.39
N GLN A 412 -37.83 -4.17 -4.63
CA GLN A 412 -38.52 -4.06 -5.93
C GLN A 412 -38.13 -2.88 -6.85
N ASP A 413 -37.40 -1.88 -6.35
CA ASP A 413 -36.93 -0.73 -7.16
C ASP A 413 -35.43 -0.78 -7.49
N PHE A 414 -34.74 -1.84 -7.03
CA PHE A 414 -33.36 -2.18 -7.35
C PHE A 414 -33.27 -3.71 -7.39
N VAL A 415 -33.68 -4.32 -8.51
CA VAL A 415 -33.55 -5.77 -8.69
C VAL A 415 -32.06 -6.10 -8.82
N MET A 416 -31.43 -6.44 -7.70
CA MET A 416 -30.08 -6.97 -7.63
C MET A 416 -30.15 -8.44 -7.22
N PRO A 417 -30.04 -9.38 -8.17
CA PRO A 417 -29.76 -10.77 -7.85
C PRO A 417 -28.23 -10.89 -7.76
N THR A 418 -27.63 -10.35 -6.69
CA THR A 418 -26.22 -10.59 -6.38
C THR A 418 -26.10 -11.86 -5.55
N PRO A 419 -25.37 -12.91 -6.00
CA PRO A 419 -24.82 -13.86 -5.04
C PRO A 419 -23.93 -13.08 -4.09
N GLY A 420 -24.21 -13.17 -2.80
CA GLY A 420 -23.50 -12.43 -1.77
C GLY A 420 -21.99 -12.66 -1.84
N PHE A 421 -21.23 -11.60 -1.60
CA PHE A 421 -19.81 -11.76 -1.32
C PHE A 421 -19.63 -12.80 -0.20
N PRO A 422 -18.60 -13.65 -0.29
CA PRO A 422 -18.31 -14.70 0.69
C PRO A 422 -18.24 -14.14 2.11
N ASP A 423 -18.68 -14.93 3.09
CA ASP A 423 -18.37 -14.62 4.49
C ASP A 423 -16.84 -14.68 4.66
N VAL A 424 -16.30 -14.02 5.68
CA VAL A 424 -14.85 -13.90 5.84
C VAL A 424 -14.45 -14.35 7.23
N ILE A 425 -13.41 -15.17 7.30
CA ILE A 425 -12.64 -15.45 8.52
C ILE A 425 -11.26 -14.85 8.32
N MET A 426 -10.93 -13.88 9.17
CA MET A 426 -9.64 -13.22 9.19
C MET A 426 -8.85 -13.64 10.43
N PHE A 427 -7.59 -13.98 10.25
CA PHE A 427 -6.63 -14.04 11.33
C PHE A 427 -5.81 -12.77 11.34
N LYS A 428 -5.99 -11.94 12.37
CA LYS A 428 -5.20 -10.74 12.57
C LYS A 428 -4.21 -10.98 13.69
N LYS A 429 -2.93 -10.83 13.39
CA LYS A 429 -1.88 -10.90 14.40
C LYS A 429 -1.82 -9.55 15.11
N MET A 430 -2.06 -9.54 16.41
CA MET A 430 -2.00 -8.36 17.26
C MET A 430 -0.98 -8.60 18.37
N ASP A 431 0.18 -7.96 18.29
CA ASP A 431 1.32 -8.22 19.18
C ASP A 431 1.69 -9.72 19.29
N ARG A 432 1.40 -10.34 20.45
CA ARG A 432 1.65 -11.76 20.77
C ARG A 432 0.40 -12.65 20.61
N MET A 433 -0.72 -12.07 20.21
CA MET A 433 -2.00 -12.75 20.03
C MET A 433 -2.33 -12.91 18.54
N ILE A 434 -3.08 -13.94 18.21
CA ILE A 434 -3.71 -14.07 16.90
C ILE A 434 -5.21 -14.11 17.16
N VAL A 435 -5.92 -13.11 16.64
CA VAL A 435 -7.37 -13.02 16.77
C VAL A 435 -7.99 -13.54 15.49
N GLY A 436 -8.82 -14.57 15.61
CA GLY A 436 -9.67 -15.05 14.53
C GLY A 436 -10.98 -14.28 14.55
N THR A 437 -11.26 -13.49 13.52
CA THR A 437 -12.49 -12.72 13.39
C THR A 437 -13.34 -13.26 12.25
N LEU A 438 -14.55 -13.71 12.58
CA LEU A 438 -15.59 -13.96 11.60
C LEU A 438 -16.37 -12.68 11.34
N LEU A 439 -16.57 -12.41 10.06
CA LEU A 439 -17.43 -11.37 9.53
C LEU A 439 -18.52 -12.02 8.70
N SER A 440 -19.75 -11.98 9.23
CA SER A 440 -20.97 -12.45 8.56
C SER A 440 -22.06 -11.39 8.64
N VAL A 441 -22.95 -11.33 7.66
CA VAL A 441 -24.15 -10.47 7.76
C VAL A 441 -25.27 -11.26 8.43
N GLY A 442 -25.94 -10.62 9.38
CA GLY A 442 -27.11 -11.13 10.08
C GLY A 442 -28.39 -11.05 9.25
N TYR A 443 -29.47 -11.65 9.76
CA TYR A 443 -30.79 -11.50 9.19
C TYR A 443 -31.31 -10.08 9.43
N LEU A 444 -31.97 -9.48 8.43
CA LEU A 444 -32.60 -8.17 8.53
C LEU A 444 -34.11 -8.35 8.74
N GLU A 445 -34.64 -7.82 9.85
CA GLU A 445 -36.09 -7.70 10.06
C GLU A 445 -36.69 -6.57 9.21
N ASP A 446 -35.91 -5.50 8.98
CA ASP A 446 -36.35 -4.25 8.36
C ASP A 446 -35.49 -3.79 7.16
N ASN A 447 -36.02 -2.75 6.52
CA ASN A 447 -35.50 -1.90 5.42
C ASN A 447 -34.17 -1.18 5.69
N PRO A 448 -32.95 -1.66 5.36
CA PRO A 448 -31.79 -0.79 5.53
C PRO A 448 -31.93 0.44 4.61
N ILE A 449 -31.77 1.63 5.18
CA ILE A 449 -31.82 2.91 4.46
C ILE A 449 -30.52 3.12 3.68
N SER A 450 -29.42 2.52 4.16
CA SER A 450 -28.07 2.60 3.62
C SER A 450 -27.40 1.21 3.55
N PRO A 451 -26.51 0.94 2.58
CA PRO A 451 -25.67 -0.28 2.58
C PRO A 451 -24.78 -0.43 3.84
N TRP A 452 -24.60 0.64 4.60
CA TRP A 452 -23.87 0.64 5.88
C TRP A 452 -24.75 0.37 7.10
N ASP A 453 -26.09 0.33 6.96
CA ASP A 453 -27.04 0.07 8.05
C ASP A 453 -27.36 -1.42 8.24
N ILE A 454 -26.58 -2.31 7.61
CA ILE A 454 -26.79 -3.76 7.65
C ILE A 454 -26.21 -4.33 8.97
N PRO A 455 -26.92 -5.22 9.69
CA PRO A 455 -26.41 -5.83 10.92
C PRO A 455 -25.23 -6.74 10.60
N ILE A 456 -24.07 -6.35 11.12
CA ILE A 456 -22.83 -7.10 11.00
C ILE A 456 -22.70 -7.99 12.23
N TYR A 457 -22.61 -9.29 12.01
CA TYR A 457 -22.19 -10.24 13.02
C TYR A 457 -20.66 -10.34 13.02
N THR A 458 -20.07 -9.88 14.12
CA THR A 458 -18.63 -10.00 14.36
C THR A 458 -18.40 -10.96 15.52
N ARG A 459 -17.62 -12.01 15.29
CA ARG A 459 -17.08 -12.85 16.38
C ARG A 459 -15.58 -12.82 16.35
N ALA A 460 -14.96 -12.48 17.47
CA ALA A 460 -13.52 -12.59 17.66
C ALA A 460 -13.21 -13.74 18.65
N ILE A 461 -12.24 -14.58 18.30
CA ILE A 461 -11.72 -15.64 19.17
C ILE A 461 -10.21 -15.44 19.29
N ASP A 462 -9.69 -15.43 20.52
CA ASP A 462 -8.25 -15.47 20.76
C ASP A 462 -7.72 -16.89 20.52
N ILE A 463 -6.70 -17.01 19.66
CA ILE A 463 -6.08 -18.27 19.25
C ILE A 463 -4.82 -18.54 20.11
N SER A 464 -4.65 -17.81 21.21
CA SER A 464 -3.63 -18.08 22.21
C SER A 464 -3.80 -19.49 22.82
N LYS A 465 -2.68 -20.02 23.33
CA LYS A 465 -2.54 -21.42 23.78
C LYS A 465 -3.54 -21.79 24.89
N GLU A 466 -3.95 -20.81 25.70
CA GLU A 466 -4.81 -20.97 26.88
C GLU A 466 -6.26 -21.37 26.51
N LEU A 467 -6.82 -20.85 25.41
CA LEU A 467 -8.14 -21.27 24.92
C LEU A 467 -8.11 -22.71 24.37
N PHE A 468 -6.97 -23.12 23.80
CA PHE A 468 -6.76 -24.50 23.37
C PHE A 468 -6.62 -25.46 24.55
N ASP A 469 -5.91 -25.06 25.59
CA ASP A 469 -5.81 -25.83 26.83
C ASP A 469 -7.20 -25.98 27.48
N PHE A 470 -8.06 -24.94 27.41
CA PHE A 470 -9.46 -25.01 27.85
C PHE A 470 -10.33 -25.97 27.01
N ILE A 471 -10.27 -25.90 25.66
CA ILE A 471 -11.01 -26.83 24.77
C ILE A 471 -10.49 -28.27 24.94
N THR A 472 -9.20 -28.44 25.18
CA THR A 472 -8.58 -29.74 25.43
C THR A 472 -8.95 -30.29 26.81
N ALA A 473 -9.05 -29.42 27.83
CA ALA A 473 -9.53 -29.76 29.16
C ALA A 473 -11.02 -30.13 29.16
N GLN A 474 -11.89 -29.40 28.45
CA GLN A 474 -13.30 -29.78 28.27
C GLN A 474 -13.47 -31.14 27.58
N LYS A 475 -12.60 -31.48 26.62
CA LYS A 475 -12.58 -32.81 26.00
C LYS A 475 -12.12 -33.93 26.94
N ALA A 476 -11.28 -33.60 27.93
CA ALA A 476 -10.84 -34.55 28.95
C ALA A 476 -11.94 -34.80 29.99
N GLU A 477 -12.67 -33.76 30.39
CA GLU A 477 -13.84 -33.86 31.28
C GLU A 477 -15.01 -34.62 30.62
N GLN A 478 -15.31 -34.35 29.35
CA GLN A 478 -16.36 -35.08 28.61
C GLN A 478 -16.05 -36.57 28.41
N LYS A 479 -14.77 -36.96 28.31
CA LYS A 479 -14.36 -38.37 28.27
C LYS A 479 -14.49 -39.07 29.62
N GLY A 480 -14.34 -38.34 30.73
CA GLY A 480 -14.57 -38.88 32.08
C GLY A 480 -16.05 -39.20 32.33
N ASP A 481 -16.96 -38.36 31.84
CA ASP A 481 -18.41 -38.57 31.98
C ASP A 481 -18.96 -39.73 31.11
N GLU A 482 -18.29 -40.06 30.00
CA GLU A 482 -18.64 -41.22 29.14
C GLU A 482 -18.31 -42.58 29.79
N GLU A 483 -17.24 -42.65 30.58
CA GLU A 483 -16.84 -43.87 31.30
C GLU A 483 -17.76 -44.17 32.50
N ASP A 484 -18.30 -43.14 33.16
CA ASP A 484 -19.11 -43.30 34.38
C ASP A 484 -20.63 -43.47 34.14
N THR A 485 -21.18 -43.05 33.00
CA THR A 485 -22.64 -43.05 32.77
C THR A 485 -23.15 -44.00 31.68
N GLY A 486 -22.26 -44.62 30.90
CA GLY A 486 -22.60 -45.64 29.90
C GLY A 486 -23.53 -45.17 28.77
N ARG A 487 -23.85 -43.87 28.71
CA ARG A 487 -24.53 -43.25 27.58
C ARG A 487 -23.46 -42.81 26.59
N LYS A 488 -23.44 -43.44 25.41
CA LYS A 488 -22.64 -42.98 24.27
C LYS A 488 -22.97 -41.50 24.04
N SER A 489 -22.04 -40.60 24.35
CA SER A 489 -22.09 -39.29 23.73
C SER A 489 -21.73 -39.50 22.27
N GLU A 490 -22.52 -38.93 21.36
CA GLU A 490 -22.20 -38.98 19.95
C GLU A 490 -20.86 -38.29 19.73
N ALA A 491 -19.90 -39.06 19.25
CA ALA A 491 -18.53 -38.67 19.02
C ALA A 491 -18.44 -37.33 18.26
N ILE A 492 -18.00 -36.30 18.97
CA ILE A 492 -17.35 -35.15 18.34
C ILE A 492 -16.10 -35.70 17.65
N TYR A 493 -16.03 -35.53 16.33
CA TYR A 493 -15.15 -36.21 15.36
C TYR A 493 -15.66 -37.52 14.76
N GLY A 494 -16.91 -37.51 14.29
CA GLY A 494 -17.33 -38.34 13.18
C GLY A 494 -18.67 -37.86 12.65
N VAL A 495 -18.67 -37.30 11.43
CA VAL A 495 -19.85 -37.05 10.58
C VAL A 495 -21.12 -36.74 11.36
N SER A 496 -21.39 -35.45 11.61
CA SER A 496 -22.77 -35.02 11.90
C SER A 496 -23.67 -35.58 10.81
N SER A 497 -24.48 -36.58 11.14
CA SER A 497 -25.46 -37.21 10.26
C SER A 497 -26.65 -36.31 9.97
N SER A 498 -26.57 -35.00 10.24
CA SER A 498 -27.58 -34.01 9.88
C SER A 498 -27.05 -32.67 9.33
N LYS A 499 -25.77 -32.29 9.43
CA LYS A 499 -25.26 -31.03 8.84
C LYS A 499 -24.78 -31.23 7.40
N LYS A 500 -25.71 -31.52 6.50
CA LYS A 500 -25.41 -31.53 5.06
C LYS A 500 -25.02 -30.12 4.62
N ASN A 501 -23.84 -30.00 3.99
CA ASN A 501 -23.29 -28.87 3.20
C ASN A 501 -22.19 -28.01 3.85
N ILE A 502 -21.20 -28.60 4.55
CA ILE A 502 -19.92 -27.90 4.82
C ILE A 502 -18.76 -28.63 4.13
N ASP A 503 -18.02 -27.94 3.26
CA ASP A 503 -16.89 -28.49 2.50
C ASP A 503 -15.61 -27.66 2.71
N TYR A 504 -14.63 -28.29 3.37
CA TYR A 504 -13.32 -27.73 3.70
C TYR A 504 -12.23 -28.07 2.68
N SER A 505 -12.55 -28.79 1.60
CA SER A 505 -11.56 -29.28 0.62
C SER A 505 -10.79 -28.18 -0.11
N HIS A 506 -11.34 -26.95 -0.10
CA HIS A 506 -10.75 -25.77 -0.73
C HIS A 506 -9.81 -24.99 0.20
N LEU A 507 -9.53 -25.47 1.42
CA LEU A 507 -8.55 -24.87 2.33
C LEU A 507 -7.13 -25.43 2.11
N LYS A 508 -6.16 -24.52 2.05
CA LYS A 508 -4.73 -24.80 2.15
C LYS A 508 -4.36 -25.23 3.57
N LYS A 509 -3.22 -25.91 3.69
CA LYS A 509 -2.65 -26.34 4.97
C LYS A 509 -2.42 -25.13 5.89
N MET A 510 -2.88 -25.24 7.14
CA MET A 510 -2.73 -24.24 8.19
C MET A 510 -2.34 -24.91 9.52
N SER A 511 -1.99 -24.12 10.54
CA SER A 511 -1.73 -24.68 11.88
C SER A 511 -2.99 -25.33 12.45
N HIS A 512 -2.81 -26.31 13.33
CA HIS A 512 -3.93 -26.98 14.00
C HIS A 512 -4.82 -25.99 14.76
N SER A 513 -4.19 -24.97 15.36
CA SER A 513 -4.89 -23.91 16.08
C SER A 513 -5.80 -23.07 15.16
N LYS A 514 -5.29 -22.64 14.01
CA LYS A 514 -6.06 -21.88 13.02
C LYS A 514 -7.19 -22.71 12.43
N LEU A 515 -6.95 -23.98 12.07
CA LEU A 515 -7.99 -24.86 11.53
C LEU A 515 -9.12 -25.07 12.52
N THR A 516 -8.80 -25.21 13.80
CA THR A 516 -9.82 -25.39 14.84
C THR A 516 -10.60 -24.10 15.07
N ALA A 517 -9.94 -22.93 15.07
CA ALA A 517 -10.63 -21.64 15.12
C ALA A 517 -11.58 -21.44 13.92
N VAL A 518 -11.18 -21.81 12.70
CA VAL A 518 -12.08 -21.79 11.52
C VAL A 518 -13.32 -22.64 11.77
N ARG A 519 -13.16 -23.86 12.30
CA ARG A 519 -14.29 -24.77 12.57
C ARG A 519 -15.27 -24.18 13.59
N LEU A 520 -14.75 -23.64 14.71
CA LEU A 520 -15.57 -23.02 15.75
C LEU A 520 -16.36 -21.82 15.20
N LEU A 521 -15.70 -20.93 14.46
CA LEU A 521 -16.35 -19.78 13.84
C LEU A 521 -17.44 -20.21 12.83
N ILE A 522 -17.21 -21.27 12.05
CA ILE A 522 -18.20 -21.79 11.11
C ILE A 522 -19.38 -22.45 11.82
N GLU A 523 -19.14 -23.17 12.91
CA GLU A 523 -20.20 -23.80 13.70
C GLU A 523 -21.16 -22.76 14.30
N GLU A 524 -20.64 -21.62 14.75
CA GLU A 524 -21.46 -20.48 15.23
C GLU A 524 -22.34 -19.88 14.10
N ILE A 525 -21.86 -19.81 12.85
CA ILE A 525 -22.68 -19.35 11.69
C ILE A 525 -23.87 -20.29 11.47
N VAL A 526 -23.62 -21.59 11.56
CA VAL A 526 -24.63 -22.61 11.25
C VAL A 526 -25.70 -22.65 12.34
N SER A 527 -25.35 -22.57 13.62
CA SER A 527 -26.32 -22.59 14.72
C SER A 527 -27.23 -21.37 14.72
N GLN A 528 -26.72 -20.16 14.44
CA GLN A 528 -27.56 -18.96 14.44
C GLN A 528 -28.59 -18.92 13.30
N LYS A 529 -28.28 -19.49 12.14
CA LYS A 529 -29.24 -19.60 11.02
C LYS A 529 -30.37 -20.60 11.29
N GLU A 530 -30.14 -21.57 12.16
CA GLU A 530 -31.15 -22.53 12.60
C GLU A 530 -32.10 -21.93 13.66
N ASP A 531 -31.60 -21.04 14.52
CA ASP A 531 -32.39 -20.39 15.58
C ASP A 531 -33.15 -19.14 15.13
N GLY A 532 -32.67 -18.40 14.11
CA GLY A 532 -33.34 -17.22 13.53
C GLY A 532 -34.49 -17.53 12.54
N GLY A 533 -34.82 -18.81 12.36
CA GLY A 533 -35.88 -19.29 11.46
C GLY A 533 -37.22 -19.57 12.15
N LYS A 534 -37.49 -19.00 13.32
CA LYS A 534 -38.77 -19.10 14.03
C LYS A 534 -39.48 -17.77 14.13
#